data_AF-A0A074KGK2-F1
#
_entry.id   AF-A0A074KGK2-F1
#
_cell.length_a   1.000
_cell.length_b   1.000
_cell.length_c   1.000
_cell.angle_alpha   90.00
_cell.angle_beta   90.00
_cell.angle_gamma   90.00
#
_symmetry.space_group_name_H-M   'P 1'
#
loop_
_entity.id
_entity.type
_entity.pdbx_description
1 polymer ?
#
loop_
_entity_poly.entity_id
_entity_poly.type
_entity_poly.pdbx_seq_one_letter_code
_entity_poly.pdbx_strand_id
1 'polypeptide(L)'
;MRAAAFAIGLLLAAPVFAQDTPSAPAPAPERLAPLTNSSAADGVITRIYSCERGARVPAAYLNDSNPQRVVLMLEGRMVVMSHIRSADGAKYAEDGEGEAGYVWWTKGSGATLAWISEDGESQSLLSGCQEE
;
A
#
# COMPACT_ATOMS: atom_id res chain seq x y z
N MET A 1 65.84 -35.46 48.46
CA MET A 1 65.67 -36.94 48.44
C MET A 1 64.30 -37.21 47.83
N ARG A 2 64.25 -37.90 46.67
CA ARG A 2 63.60 -39.22 46.48
C ARG A 2 62.09 -39.21 46.81
N ALA A 3 61.14 -39.66 45.99
CA ALA A 3 61.14 -40.42 44.75
C ALA A 3 59.67 -40.58 44.27
N ALA A 4 59.48 -40.98 43.01
CA ALA A 4 58.45 -41.93 42.51
C ALA A 4 56.95 -41.50 42.57
N ALA A 5 56.06 -41.88 41.66
CA ALA A 5 56.12 -42.69 40.44
C ALA A 5 54.86 -42.43 39.59
N PHE A 6 55.07 -42.53 38.27
CA PHE A 6 54.22 -43.03 37.20
C PHE A 6 52.75 -43.40 37.48
N ALA A 7 51.86 -42.86 36.64
CA ALA A 7 50.76 -43.63 36.07
C ALA A 7 50.55 -43.18 34.61
N ILE A 8 51.04 -44.00 33.67
CA ILE A 8 50.77 -43.86 32.24
C ILE A 8 49.38 -44.44 31.98
N GLY A 9 48.40 -43.57 31.69
CA GLY A 9 47.10 -43.95 31.17
C GLY A 9 47.12 -43.92 29.64
N LEU A 10 47.18 -45.10 29.02
CA LEU A 10 47.10 -45.29 27.58
C LEU A 10 45.65 -45.06 27.11
N LEU A 11 45.36 -43.90 26.53
CA LEU A 11 44.05 -43.60 25.93
C LEU A 11 44.00 -44.18 24.51
N LEU A 12 43.15 -45.20 24.33
CA LEU A 12 42.82 -45.81 23.05
C LEU A 12 42.04 -44.81 22.19
N ALA A 13 42.61 -44.39 21.06
CA ALA A 13 41.91 -43.62 20.03
C ALA A 13 41.01 -44.56 19.21
N ALA A 14 39.70 -44.43 19.35
CA ALA A 14 38.75 -45.07 18.43
C ALA A 14 38.61 -44.23 17.15
N PRO A 15 38.50 -44.84 15.96
CA PRO A 15 38.23 -44.10 14.74
C PRO A 15 36.78 -43.63 14.75
N VAL A 16 36.58 -42.32 14.64
CA VAL A 16 35.26 -41.75 14.32
C VAL A 16 34.98 -42.09 12.87
N PHE A 17 34.01 -42.99 12.64
CA PHE A 17 33.38 -43.13 11.33
C PHE A 17 32.52 -41.89 11.10
N ALA A 18 32.89 -41.08 10.12
CA ALA A 18 32.06 -39.99 9.63
C ALA A 18 30.73 -40.57 9.14
N GLN A 19 29.64 -40.13 9.76
CA GLN A 19 28.29 -40.53 9.35
C GLN A 19 27.84 -39.54 8.29
N ASP A 20 27.89 -39.92 7.02
CA ASP A 20 27.24 -39.17 5.95
C ASP A 20 25.75 -39.13 6.25
N THR A 21 25.30 -38.00 6.77
CA THR A 21 23.89 -37.76 7.04
C THR A 21 23.24 -37.51 5.69
N PRO A 22 22.26 -38.31 5.23
CA PRO A 22 21.58 -38.02 3.98
C PRO A 22 20.87 -36.68 4.11
N SER A 23 21.36 -35.68 3.38
CA SER A 23 20.76 -34.36 3.33
C SER A 23 19.39 -34.49 2.66
N ALA A 24 18.33 -34.24 3.42
CA ALA A 24 16.98 -34.17 2.87
C ALA A 24 16.93 -33.09 1.76
N PRO A 25 16.20 -33.31 0.66
CA PRO A 25 16.05 -32.29 -0.38
C PRO A 25 15.36 -31.06 0.22
N ALA A 26 15.91 -29.88 -0.06
CA ALA A 26 15.29 -28.61 0.32
C ALA A 26 13.85 -28.53 -0.25
N PRO A 27 12.88 -27.97 0.49
CA PRO A 27 11.55 -27.75 -0.06
C PRO A 27 11.65 -26.82 -1.27
N ALA A 28 10.89 -27.14 -2.33
CA ALA A 28 10.82 -26.31 -3.52
C ALA A 28 10.35 -24.88 -3.17
N PRO A 29 10.79 -23.83 -3.91
CA PRO A 29 10.33 -22.47 -3.66
C PRO A 29 8.81 -22.40 -3.84
N GLU A 30 8.11 -22.01 -2.78
CA GLU A 30 6.66 -21.82 -2.80
C GLU A 30 6.32 -20.71 -3.79
N ARG A 31 5.71 -21.08 -4.91
CA ARG A 31 5.21 -20.11 -5.88
C ARG A 31 3.92 -19.52 -5.32
N LEU A 32 3.87 -18.20 -5.17
CA LEU A 32 2.66 -17.47 -4.81
C LEU A 32 1.53 -17.89 -5.76
N ALA A 33 0.50 -18.53 -5.21
CA ALA A 33 -0.68 -18.89 -5.98
C ALA A 33 -1.39 -17.61 -6.45
N PRO A 34 -1.93 -17.58 -7.68
CA PRO A 34 -2.76 -16.46 -8.12
C PRO A 34 -3.97 -16.31 -7.18
N LEU A 35 -4.32 -15.08 -6.83
CA LEU A 35 -5.52 -14.76 -6.06
C LEU A 35 -6.75 -15.00 -6.94
N THR A 36 -7.16 -16.25 -7.11
CA THR A 36 -8.30 -16.62 -7.97
C THR A 36 -9.66 -16.28 -7.36
N ASN A 37 -9.69 -15.90 -6.08
CA ASN A 37 -10.91 -15.53 -5.33
C ASN A 37 -10.87 -14.07 -4.89
N SER A 38 -10.42 -13.16 -5.75
CA SER A 38 -10.42 -11.73 -5.44
C SER A 38 -11.82 -11.14 -5.66
N SER A 39 -12.72 -11.28 -4.68
CA SER A 39 -13.96 -10.49 -4.62
C SER A 39 -13.72 -9.01 -4.26
N ALA A 40 -12.46 -8.61 -4.12
CA ALA A 40 -12.01 -7.27 -3.70
C ALA A 40 -12.23 -6.17 -4.77
N ALA A 41 -12.80 -6.48 -5.93
CA ALA A 41 -13.01 -5.52 -7.02
C ALA A 41 -14.46 -5.05 -7.16
N ASP A 42 -15.45 -5.72 -6.55
CA ASP A 42 -16.87 -5.35 -6.75
C ASP A 42 -17.19 -3.95 -6.19
N GLY A 43 -16.41 -3.46 -5.23
CA GLY A 43 -16.54 -2.12 -4.65
C GLY A 43 -15.61 -1.05 -5.25
N VAL A 44 -14.70 -1.41 -6.16
CA VAL A 44 -13.68 -0.49 -6.68
C VAL A 44 -13.98 -0.09 -8.10
N ILE A 45 -14.12 1.22 -8.33
CA ILE A 45 -14.37 1.79 -9.66
C ILE A 45 -13.24 2.74 -10.01
N THR A 46 -12.55 2.49 -11.12
CA THR A 46 -11.47 3.38 -11.61
C THR A 46 -11.96 4.31 -12.72
N ARG A 47 -11.47 5.55 -12.72
CA ARG A 47 -11.71 6.58 -13.74
C ARG A 47 -10.42 7.34 -14.05
N ILE A 48 -10.36 7.92 -15.24
CA ILE A 48 -9.31 8.87 -15.62
C ILE A 48 -10.01 10.18 -15.95
N TYR A 49 -9.56 11.27 -15.33
CA TYR A 49 -10.06 12.60 -15.63
C TYR A 49 -9.02 13.38 -16.44
N SER A 50 -9.44 13.93 -17.56
CA SER A 50 -8.68 14.92 -18.33
C SER A 50 -9.11 16.33 -17.90
N CYS A 51 -8.17 17.10 -17.36
CA CYS A 51 -8.40 18.44 -16.84
C CYS A 51 -7.80 19.52 -17.75
N GLU A 52 -8.08 20.79 -17.40
CA GLU A 52 -7.41 21.93 -18.00
C GLU A 52 -5.88 21.82 -17.91
N ARG A 53 -5.18 22.52 -18.81
CA ARG A 53 -3.72 22.51 -18.91
C ARG A 53 -3.11 21.13 -19.20
N GLY A 54 -3.93 20.16 -19.62
CA GLY A 54 -3.50 18.83 -20.05
C GLY A 54 -3.19 17.86 -18.89
N ALA A 55 -3.57 18.21 -17.66
CA ALA A 55 -3.39 17.32 -16.52
C ALA A 55 -4.31 16.10 -16.63
N ARG A 56 -3.80 14.93 -16.22
CA ARG A 56 -4.57 13.68 -16.13
C ARG A 56 -4.56 13.17 -14.70
N VAL A 57 -5.75 12.83 -14.18
CA VAL A 57 -5.93 12.35 -12.82
C VAL A 57 -6.57 10.96 -12.84
N PRO A 58 -5.79 9.89 -12.68
CA PRO A 58 -6.32 8.58 -12.34
C PRO A 58 -6.96 8.61 -10.94
N ALA A 59 -8.19 8.12 -10.84
CA ALA A 59 -8.97 8.04 -9.62
C ALA A 59 -9.48 6.60 -9.41
N ALA A 60 -9.34 6.07 -8.21
CA ALA A 60 -9.97 4.83 -7.78
C ALA A 60 -10.97 5.13 -6.65
N TYR A 61 -12.25 4.85 -6.89
CA TYR A 61 -13.33 5.01 -5.92
C TYR A 61 -13.59 3.68 -5.21
N LEU A 62 -13.52 3.68 -3.89
CA LEU A 62 -13.76 2.53 -3.02
C LEU A 62 -15.14 2.69 -2.38
N ASN A 63 -16.16 2.24 -3.09
CA ASN A 63 -17.57 2.47 -2.76
C ASN A 63 -18.11 1.53 -1.68
N ASP A 64 -17.42 0.42 -1.42
CA ASP A 64 -17.71 -0.57 -0.38
C ASP A 64 -17.09 -0.20 0.98
N SER A 65 -16.33 0.90 1.05
CA SER A 65 -15.76 1.41 2.29
C SER A 65 -16.72 2.34 3.05
N ASN A 66 -16.52 2.45 4.37
CA ASN A 66 -17.27 3.38 5.23
C ASN A 66 -16.31 4.24 6.08
N PRO A 67 -16.23 5.57 5.87
CA PRO A 67 -16.85 6.30 4.75
C PRO A 67 -16.28 5.84 3.41
N GLN A 68 -17.00 6.10 2.32
CA GLN A 68 -16.50 5.88 0.96
C GLN A 68 -15.20 6.66 0.75
N ARG A 69 -14.28 6.12 -0.03
CA ARG A 69 -12.97 6.73 -0.26
C ARG A 69 -12.67 6.89 -1.74
N VAL A 70 -11.83 7.86 -2.06
CA VAL A 70 -11.19 7.98 -3.36
C VAL A 70 -9.68 7.99 -3.18
N VAL A 71 -8.96 7.32 -4.09
CA VAL A 71 -7.51 7.41 -4.21
C VAL A 71 -7.19 8.10 -5.52
N LEU A 72 -6.56 9.27 -5.45
CA LEU A 72 -6.08 9.99 -6.64
C LEU A 72 -4.59 9.77 -6.82
N MET A 73 -4.16 9.63 -8.07
CA MET A 73 -2.75 9.73 -8.44
C MET A 73 -2.46 11.18 -8.87
N LEU A 74 -1.81 11.94 -7.99
CA LEU A 74 -1.45 13.35 -8.19
C LEU A 74 0.07 13.48 -8.27
N GLU A 75 0.60 13.84 -9.43
CA GLU A 75 2.05 14.07 -9.64
C GLU A 75 2.94 12.90 -9.15
N GLY A 76 2.47 11.66 -9.31
CA GLY A 76 3.19 10.46 -8.88
C GLY A 76 3.01 10.09 -7.40
N ARG A 77 2.19 10.84 -6.65
CA ARG A 77 1.77 10.46 -5.28
C ARG A 77 0.35 9.93 -5.28
N MET A 78 0.09 8.93 -4.45
CA MET A 78 -1.27 8.53 -4.11
C MET A 78 -1.79 9.39 -2.97
N VAL A 79 -2.94 10.03 -3.17
CA VAL A 79 -3.66 10.78 -2.14
C VAL A 79 -4.97 10.07 -1.86
N VAL A 80 -5.17 9.65 -0.62
CA VAL A 80 -6.40 8.99 -0.17
C VAL A 80 -7.28 10.04 0.48
N MET A 81 -8.54 10.11 0.07
CA MET A 81 -9.51 11.07 0.59
C MET A 81 -10.79 10.36 1.01
N SER A 82 -11.39 10.81 2.10
CA SER A 82 -12.65 10.28 2.62
C SER A 82 -13.82 11.13 2.14
N HIS A 83 -14.94 10.49 1.82
CA HIS A 83 -16.17 11.18 1.47
C HIS A 83 -16.65 12.05 2.64
N ILE A 84 -16.96 13.30 2.36
CA ILE A 84 -17.47 14.30 3.29
C ILE A 84 -18.81 14.84 2.80
N ARG A 85 -19.49 15.61 3.66
CA ARG A 85 -20.78 16.18 3.30
C ARG A 85 -20.66 17.17 2.14
N SER A 86 -21.58 17.10 1.20
CA SER A 86 -21.71 18.02 0.07
C SER A 86 -23.18 18.40 -0.13
N ALA A 87 -23.41 19.58 -0.70
CA ALA A 87 -24.76 20.00 -1.10
C ALA A 87 -25.23 19.30 -2.39
N ASP A 88 -24.29 19.03 -3.30
CA ASP A 88 -24.52 18.36 -4.57
C ASP A 88 -23.23 17.65 -5.02
N GLY A 89 -23.37 16.57 -5.77
CA GLY A 89 -22.24 15.71 -6.17
C GLY A 89 -21.57 15.01 -4.98
N ALA A 90 -20.41 14.39 -5.22
CA ALA A 90 -19.64 13.70 -4.18
C ALA A 90 -18.35 14.47 -3.88
N LYS A 91 -18.15 14.81 -2.60
CA LYS A 91 -16.98 15.58 -2.15
C LYS A 91 -16.14 14.72 -1.22
N TYR A 92 -14.82 14.80 -1.39
CA TYR A 92 -13.85 14.03 -0.64
C TYR A 92 -12.76 14.96 -0.11
N ALA A 93 -12.29 14.72 1.11
CA ALA A 93 -11.20 15.46 1.73
C ALA A 93 -10.12 14.51 2.27
N GLU A 94 -8.87 14.91 2.15
CA GLU A 94 -7.70 14.13 2.61
C GLU A 94 -7.74 13.89 4.12
N ASP A 95 -7.74 14.96 4.91
CA ASP A 95 -7.69 14.90 6.38
C ASP A 95 -9.05 15.09 7.06
N GLY A 96 -10.11 15.33 6.29
CA GLY A 96 -11.48 15.48 6.78
C GLY A 96 -12.12 16.81 6.44
N GLU A 97 -13.39 16.99 6.85
CA GLU A 97 -14.13 18.21 6.58
C GLU A 97 -13.62 19.36 7.47
N GLY A 98 -13.17 20.45 6.85
CA GLY A 98 -12.69 21.65 7.54
C GLY A 98 -11.20 21.65 7.88
N GLU A 99 -10.50 20.54 7.63
CA GLU A 99 -9.06 20.45 7.80
C GLU A 99 -8.30 20.94 6.55
N ALA A 100 -7.05 21.34 6.74
CA ALA A 100 -6.15 21.63 5.63
C ALA A 100 -5.88 20.35 4.82
N GLY A 101 -5.72 20.50 3.50
CA GLY A 101 -5.43 19.37 2.63
C GLY A 101 -6.15 19.43 1.29
N TYR A 102 -5.99 18.37 0.50
CA TYR A 102 -6.67 18.26 -0.78
C TYR A 102 -8.18 18.00 -0.63
N VAL A 103 -8.95 18.63 -1.51
CA VAL A 103 -10.40 18.41 -1.65
C VAL A 103 -10.73 18.09 -3.10
N TRP A 104 -11.29 16.89 -3.31
CA TRP A 104 -11.77 16.42 -4.60
C TRP A 104 -13.30 16.48 -4.65
N TRP A 105 -13.86 17.15 -5.65
CA TRP A 105 -15.31 17.27 -5.80
C TRP A 105 -15.76 16.87 -7.19
N THR A 106 -16.64 15.87 -7.28
CA THR A 106 -17.22 15.39 -8.53
C THR A 106 -18.69 15.75 -8.65
N LYS A 107 -19.13 15.99 -9.89
CA LYS A 107 -20.54 16.20 -10.25
C LYS A 107 -20.80 15.72 -11.68
N GLY A 108 -21.64 14.70 -11.83
CA GLY A 108 -21.81 14.03 -13.12
C GLY A 108 -20.48 13.43 -13.60
N SER A 109 -20.11 13.71 -14.86
CA SER A 109 -18.79 13.35 -15.43
C SER A 109 -17.68 14.34 -15.08
N GLY A 110 -18.00 15.45 -14.43
CA GLY A 110 -17.05 16.53 -14.13
C GLY A 110 -16.40 16.42 -12.75
N ALA A 111 -15.23 17.03 -12.59
CA ALA A 111 -14.56 17.13 -11.30
C ALA A 111 -13.69 18.39 -11.14
N THR A 112 -13.34 18.71 -9.89
CA THR A 112 -12.36 19.73 -9.52
C THR A 112 -11.49 19.26 -8.36
N LEU A 113 -10.25 19.75 -8.31
CA LEU A 113 -9.33 19.57 -7.19
C LEU A 113 -8.98 20.93 -6.60
N ALA A 114 -9.16 21.09 -5.29
CA ALA A 114 -8.73 22.25 -4.53
C ALA A 114 -7.75 21.85 -3.42
N TRP A 115 -7.02 22.84 -2.92
CA TRP A 115 -6.25 22.76 -1.68
C TRP A 115 -6.86 23.73 -0.67
N ILE A 116 -7.05 23.26 0.56
CA ILE A 116 -7.43 24.08 1.70
C ILE A 116 -6.20 24.29 2.57
N SER A 117 -5.83 25.53 2.87
CA SER A 117 -4.76 25.85 3.82
C SER A 117 -5.25 25.83 5.27
N GLU A 118 -4.32 25.89 6.23
CA GLU A 118 -4.63 25.87 7.66
C GLU A 118 -5.50 27.04 8.13
N ASP A 119 -5.51 28.15 7.40
CA ASP A 119 -6.39 29.31 7.62
C ASP A 119 -7.79 29.14 6.99
N GLY A 120 -8.04 28.03 6.30
CA GLY A 120 -9.29 27.72 5.63
C GLY A 120 -9.46 28.36 4.25
N GLU A 121 -8.43 29.03 3.72
CA GLU A 121 -8.49 29.55 2.35
C GLU A 121 -8.47 28.40 1.33
N SER A 122 -9.30 28.52 0.29
CA SER A 122 -9.45 27.51 -0.76
C SER A 122 -8.81 27.96 -2.06
N GLN A 123 -7.85 27.18 -2.55
CA GLN A 123 -7.19 27.39 -3.83
C GLN A 123 -7.59 26.30 -4.83
N SER A 124 -8.15 26.70 -5.97
CA SER A 124 -8.40 25.78 -7.08
C SER A 124 -7.07 25.35 -7.71
N LEU A 125 -6.81 24.04 -7.71
CA LEU A 125 -5.61 23.46 -8.32
C LEU A 125 -5.92 22.89 -9.70
N LEU A 126 -6.99 22.10 -9.84
CA LEU A 126 -7.43 21.56 -11.12
C LEU A 126 -8.91 21.87 -11.35
N SER A 127 -9.20 22.39 -12.54
CA SER A 127 -10.52 22.78 -13.01
C SER A 127 -10.82 22.12 -14.36
N GLY A 128 -12.11 22.10 -14.72
CA GLY A 128 -12.56 21.59 -16.01
C GLY A 128 -12.26 20.11 -16.23
N CYS A 129 -12.08 19.33 -15.17
CA CYS A 129 -11.82 17.89 -15.30
C CYS A 129 -13.06 17.18 -15.83
N GLN A 130 -12.89 16.33 -16.85
CA GLN A 130 -13.92 15.47 -17.40
C GLN A 130 -13.43 14.03 -17.42
N GLU A 131 -14.32 13.12 -17.05
CA GLU A 131 -14.14 11.68 -17.24
C GLU A 131 -13.95 11.37 -18.73
N GLU A 132 -12.91 10.57 -19.04
CA GLU A 132 -12.63 10.06 -20.39
C GLU A 132 -13.53 8.87 -20.79
#